data_AF-A0A2T0PXR2-F1
#
_entry.id   AF-A0A2T0PXR2-F1
#
_cell.length_a   1.000
_cell.length_b   1.000
_cell.length_c   1.000
_cell.angle_alpha   90.00
_cell.angle_beta   90.00
_cell.angle_gamma   90.00
#
_symmetry.space_group_name_H-M   'P 1'
#
loop_
_entity.id
_entity.type
_entity.pdbx_description
1 polymer ?
#
loop_
_entity_poly.entity_id
_entity_poly.type
_entity_poly.pdbx_seq_one_letter_code
_entity_poly.pdbx_strand_id
1 'polypeptide(L)'
;MTGENRGEWRVQERSSLAGDDAKSDPYQVSHAAWHALTVAVDHLSCLRSSLSQQMSRENTELSITVHIYAPSTLLRGAFENAARAVWLLGPGSRAERIRRRLAMQAGEVRNSARLWALMGRQPPRSKEDRIKQLAELLAAADARLSAEEAGKAVRKVPDYAEIVRDAGARTSVGADLAEVIWKGCSALAHGDMYGTLSMLALETIERRQNTVLTQVTASISGLYSTTMATTTLIERGFELYKQRGTRYL
;
A
#
# COMPACT_ATOMS: atom_id res chain seq x y z
N MET A 1 4.42 -8.06 -16.25
CA MET A 1 5.20 -9.29 -16.01
C MET A 1 5.19 -10.12 -17.27
N THR A 2 6.33 -10.31 -17.93
CA THR A 2 6.52 -11.40 -18.89
C THR A 2 6.58 -12.71 -18.10
N GLY A 3 6.02 -13.80 -18.64
CA GLY A 3 5.68 -15.04 -17.92
C GLY A 3 6.85 -15.93 -17.48
N GLU A 4 8.00 -15.38 -17.12
CA GLU A 4 9.20 -16.15 -16.73
C GLU A 4 9.38 -16.30 -15.21
N ASN A 5 8.54 -15.66 -14.39
CA ASN A 5 8.75 -15.62 -12.95
C ASN A 5 8.04 -16.79 -12.21
N ARG A 6 8.65 -17.99 -12.27
CA ARG A 6 8.03 -19.27 -11.82
C ARG A 6 8.21 -19.63 -10.33
N GLY A 7 8.33 -18.68 -9.42
CA GLY A 7 8.38 -19.03 -7.99
C GLY A 7 8.89 -18.00 -7.00
N GLU A 8 9.11 -16.74 -7.36
CA GLU A 8 9.58 -15.72 -6.40
C GLU A 8 8.62 -15.45 -5.24
N TRP A 9 7.33 -15.78 -5.42
CA TRP A 9 6.31 -15.77 -4.37
C TRP A 9 6.41 -16.97 -3.40
N ARG A 10 7.19 -18.00 -3.73
CA ARG A 10 7.30 -19.20 -2.89
C ARG A 10 8.21 -18.91 -1.71
N VAL A 11 7.63 -18.94 -0.53
CA VAL A 11 8.36 -18.92 0.74
C VAL A 11 9.07 -20.27 0.92
N GLN A 12 10.38 -20.25 1.11
CA GLN A 12 11.14 -21.45 1.39
C GLN A 12 10.87 -21.94 2.82
N GLU A 13 10.85 -23.26 3.00
CA GLU A 13 10.86 -23.84 4.35
C GLU A 13 12.06 -23.35 5.16
N ARG A 14 11.90 -23.29 6.49
CA ARG A 14 12.93 -22.78 7.41
C ARG A 14 13.39 -21.36 7.07
N SER A 15 12.47 -20.50 6.64
CA SER A 15 12.67 -19.05 6.47
C SER A 15 11.97 -18.25 7.59
N SER A 16 12.15 -16.92 7.60
CA SER A 16 11.39 -16.04 8.50
C SER A 16 9.90 -16.12 8.21
N LEU A 17 9.51 -15.92 6.95
CA LEU A 17 8.12 -15.91 6.52
C LEU A 17 7.44 -17.27 6.72
N ALA A 18 8.12 -18.40 6.50
CA ALA A 18 7.52 -19.71 6.75
C ALA A 18 7.08 -19.87 8.21
N GLY A 19 7.92 -19.41 9.16
CA GLY A 19 7.57 -19.42 10.58
C GLY A 19 6.55 -18.36 10.97
N ASP A 20 6.45 -17.26 10.22
CA ASP A 20 5.41 -16.25 10.42
C ASP A 20 4.05 -16.79 9.98
N ASP A 21 4.00 -17.42 8.80
CA ASP A 21 2.79 -17.99 8.18
C ASP A 21 2.25 -19.15 9.01
N ALA A 22 3.11 -20.08 9.44
CA ALA A 22 2.71 -21.21 10.29
C ALA A 22 2.06 -20.75 11.61
N LYS A 23 2.49 -19.61 12.17
CA LYS A 23 1.95 -19.07 13.43
C LYS A 23 0.76 -18.13 13.25
N SER A 24 0.47 -17.71 12.01
CA SER A 24 -0.63 -16.80 11.69
C SER A 24 -1.72 -17.47 10.87
N ASP A 25 -1.60 -18.75 10.55
CA ASP A 25 -2.55 -19.52 9.75
C ASP A 25 -4.00 -19.39 10.28
N PRO A 26 -5.00 -19.15 9.40
CA PRO A 26 -4.92 -19.05 7.94
C PRO A 26 -4.55 -17.64 7.41
N TYR A 27 -4.21 -16.70 8.28
CA TYR A 27 -3.93 -15.30 7.96
C TYR A 27 -2.45 -15.03 7.71
N GLN A 28 -1.90 -15.72 6.73
CA GLN A 28 -0.47 -15.72 6.41
C GLN A 28 0.07 -14.31 6.10
N VAL A 29 1.27 -14.02 6.59
CA VAL A 29 1.98 -12.74 6.42
C VAL A 29 2.51 -12.62 5.00
N SER A 30 3.09 -13.70 4.47
CA SER A 30 3.65 -13.74 3.12
C SER A 30 2.59 -13.46 2.05
N HIS A 31 1.42 -14.09 2.16
CA HIS A 31 0.31 -13.88 1.23
C HIS A 31 -0.16 -12.43 1.21
N ALA A 32 -0.31 -11.80 2.39
CA ALA A 32 -0.72 -10.41 2.47
C ALA A 32 0.32 -9.45 1.87
N ALA A 33 1.61 -9.69 2.13
CA ALA A 33 2.67 -8.87 1.57
C ALA A 33 2.78 -9.03 0.05
N TRP A 34 2.72 -10.27 -0.46
CA TRP A 34 2.77 -10.54 -1.90
C TRP A 34 1.56 -9.96 -2.63
N HIS A 35 0.36 -10.08 -2.05
CA HIS A 35 -0.85 -9.45 -2.58
C HIS A 35 -0.69 -7.93 -2.66
N ALA A 36 -0.18 -7.29 -1.61
CA ALA A 36 0.07 -5.85 -1.63
C ALA A 36 1.08 -5.46 -2.73
N LEU A 37 2.18 -6.21 -2.89
CA LEU A 37 3.15 -5.96 -3.97
C LEU A 37 2.53 -6.14 -5.36
N THR A 38 1.69 -7.16 -5.54
CA THR A 38 0.99 -7.41 -6.81
C THR A 38 0.07 -6.25 -7.16
N VAL A 39 -0.75 -5.79 -6.21
CA VAL A 39 -1.63 -4.62 -6.40
C VAL A 39 -0.82 -3.35 -6.69
N ALA A 40 0.32 -3.17 -6.01
CA ALA A 40 1.19 -2.02 -6.24
C ALA A 40 1.76 -1.98 -7.65
N VAL A 41 2.28 -3.12 -8.12
CA VAL A 41 2.82 -3.29 -9.47
C VAL A 41 1.72 -3.15 -10.53
N ASP A 42 0.52 -3.66 -10.27
CA ASP A 42 -0.62 -3.55 -11.20
C ASP A 42 -1.01 -2.08 -11.43
N HIS A 43 -1.19 -1.30 -10.35
CA HIS A 43 -1.45 0.13 -10.46
C HIS A 43 -0.35 0.89 -11.20
N LEU A 44 0.92 0.61 -10.90
CA LEU A 44 2.05 1.26 -11.57
C LEU A 44 2.15 0.86 -13.05
N SER A 45 1.85 -0.40 -13.37
CA SER A 45 1.78 -0.88 -14.75
C SER A 45 0.63 -0.22 -15.51
N CYS A 46 -0.52 -0.03 -14.87
CA CYS A 46 -1.66 0.70 -15.44
C CYS A 46 -1.28 2.15 -15.74
N LEU A 47 -0.57 2.83 -14.83
CA LEU A 47 -0.05 4.18 -15.06
C LEU A 47 0.89 4.22 -16.27
N ARG A 48 1.84 3.28 -16.36
CA ARG A 48 2.77 3.22 -17.50
C ARG A 48 2.02 3.06 -18.83
N SER A 49 1.03 2.16 -18.85
CA SER A 49 0.21 1.91 -20.04
C SER A 49 -0.69 3.08 -20.40
N SER A 50 -1.20 3.84 -19.44
CA SER A 50 -2.07 5.00 -19.71
C SER A 50 -1.30 6.21 -20.27
N LEU A 51 -0.02 6.35 -19.93
CA LEU A 51 0.86 7.39 -20.47
C LEU A 51 1.30 7.09 -21.91
N SER A 52 1.37 5.82 -22.29
CA SER A 52 1.83 5.40 -23.62
C SER A 52 0.63 5.26 -24.56
N GLN A 53 0.32 6.29 -25.37
CA GLN A 53 -0.51 6.04 -26.54
C GLN A 53 0.24 5.08 -27.46
N GLN A 54 -0.44 4.04 -27.96
CA GLN A 54 0.13 3.09 -28.92
C GLN A 54 0.84 3.89 -30.01
N MET A 55 2.16 3.67 -30.14
CA MET A 55 2.91 4.11 -31.30
C MET A 55 2.19 3.57 -32.53
N SER A 56 1.54 4.42 -33.32
CA SER A 56 1.12 4.01 -34.65
C SER A 56 2.40 3.66 -35.40
N ARG A 57 2.46 2.47 -36.04
CA ARG A 57 3.67 1.98 -36.74
C ARG A 57 4.20 2.94 -37.81
N GLU A 58 3.42 3.96 -38.15
CA GLU A 58 3.69 4.95 -39.19
C GLU A 58 4.22 6.29 -38.64
N ASN A 59 4.14 6.55 -37.33
CA ASN A 59 4.59 7.83 -36.73
C ASN A 59 5.89 7.66 -35.93
N THR A 60 6.89 8.47 -36.28
CA THR A 60 8.15 8.61 -35.52
C THR A 60 8.02 9.49 -34.28
N GLU A 61 6.87 10.13 -34.05
CA GLU A 61 6.61 10.98 -32.89
C GLU A 61 5.88 10.22 -31.77
N LEU A 62 6.45 10.26 -30.57
CA LEU A 62 5.83 9.76 -29.35
C LEU A 62 4.90 10.83 -28.77
N SER A 63 3.60 10.68 -28.96
CA SER A 63 2.59 11.50 -28.26
C SER A 63 2.26 10.88 -26.91
N ILE A 64 2.40 11.67 -25.83
CA ILE A 64 2.08 11.27 -24.46
C ILE A 64 0.93 12.14 -23.97
N THR A 65 -0.16 11.51 -23.52
CA THR A 65 -1.26 12.22 -22.85
C THR A 65 -1.13 12.07 -21.34
N VAL A 66 -1.05 13.19 -20.63
CA VAL A 66 -1.01 13.20 -19.17
C VAL A 66 -2.29 13.83 -18.64
N HIS A 67 -3.15 13.00 -18.03
CA HIS A 67 -4.33 13.49 -17.33
C HIS A 67 -3.93 14.25 -16.06
N ILE A 68 -4.66 15.32 -15.74
CA ILE A 68 -4.32 16.24 -14.63
C ILE A 68 -4.39 15.53 -13.27
N TYR A 69 -5.47 14.77 -13.02
CA TYR A 69 -5.74 14.16 -11.71
C TYR A 69 -5.63 12.64 -11.71
N ALA A 70 -6.07 11.95 -12.77
CA ALA A 70 -6.17 10.50 -12.80
C ALA A 70 -4.86 9.74 -12.42
N PRO A 71 -3.65 10.20 -12.81
CA PRO A 71 -2.41 9.55 -12.39
C PRO A 71 -2.22 9.49 -10.88
N SER A 72 -2.73 10.48 -10.14
CA SER A 72 -2.60 10.51 -8.67
C SER A 72 -3.40 9.39 -8.01
N THR A 73 -4.53 8.97 -8.58
CA THR A 73 -5.31 7.82 -8.09
C THR A 73 -4.55 6.51 -8.27
N LEU A 74 -3.91 6.33 -9.44
CA LEU A 74 -3.08 5.15 -9.71
C LEU A 74 -1.84 5.13 -8.80
N LEU A 75 -1.17 6.27 -8.66
CA LEU A 75 0.00 6.38 -7.78
C LEU A 75 -0.37 6.21 -6.31
N ARG A 76 -1.53 6.71 -5.85
CA ARG A 76 -2.02 6.44 -4.50
C ARG A 76 -2.16 4.95 -4.25
N GLY A 77 -2.86 4.25 -5.14
CA GLY A 77 -3.06 2.81 -5.04
C GLY A 77 -1.73 2.05 -5.03
N ALA A 78 -0.79 2.45 -5.90
CA ALA A 78 0.54 1.85 -5.95
C ALA A 78 1.34 2.11 -4.66
N PHE A 79 1.40 3.36 -4.21
CA PHE A 79 2.18 3.82 -3.06
C PHE A 79 1.67 3.23 -1.75
N GLU A 80 0.35 3.26 -1.50
CA GLU A 80 -0.26 2.70 -0.28
C GLU A 80 0.01 1.19 -0.17
N ASN A 81 -0.08 0.45 -1.27
CA ASN A 81 0.15 -0.99 -1.27
C ASN A 81 1.64 -1.36 -1.17
N ALA A 82 2.52 -0.59 -1.82
CA ALA A 82 3.97 -0.74 -1.66
C ALA A 82 4.39 -0.46 -0.20
N ALA A 83 3.90 0.65 0.38
CA ALA A 83 4.13 1.01 1.77
C ALA A 83 3.62 -0.08 2.73
N ARG A 84 2.42 -0.63 2.47
CA ARG A 84 1.87 -1.75 3.25
C ARG A 84 2.78 -2.99 3.25
N ALA A 85 3.36 -3.35 2.10
CA ALA A 85 4.30 -4.48 2.04
C ALA A 85 5.55 -4.21 2.87
N VAL A 86 6.15 -3.01 2.75
CA VAL A 86 7.30 -2.59 3.55
C VAL A 86 6.94 -2.51 5.04
N TRP A 87 5.76 -2.04 5.40
CA TRP A 87 5.27 -1.99 6.77
C TRP A 87 5.05 -3.39 7.35
N LEU A 88 4.45 -4.31 6.60
CA LEU A 88 4.26 -5.70 7.05
C LEU A 88 5.59 -6.41 7.28
N LEU A 89 6.55 -6.21 6.37
CA LEU A 89 7.82 -6.95 6.36
C LEU A 89 8.97 -6.21 7.04
N GLY A 90 8.88 -4.91 7.28
CA GLY A 90 9.95 -4.10 7.85
C GLY A 90 10.45 -4.57 9.22
N PRO A 91 9.57 -4.93 10.17
CA PRO A 91 9.97 -5.29 11.53
C PRO A 91 10.86 -6.54 11.59
N GLY A 92 12.00 -6.46 12.28
CA GLY A 92 12.89 -7.60 12.53
C GLY A 92 12.21 -8.73 13.33
N SER A 93 11.34 -8.38 14.28
CA SER A 93 10.60 -9.33 15.12
C SER A 93 9.45 -10.02 14.37
N ARG A 94 9.42 -11.35 14.44
CA ARG A 94 8.29 -12.17 13.96
C ARG A 94 6.97 -11.80 14.62
N ALA A 95 6.98 -11.63 15.94
CA ALA A 95 5.78 -11.30 16.71
C ALA A 95 5.16 -10.00 16.20
N GLU A 96 5.99 -9.00 15.89
CA GLU A 96 5.49 -7.72 15.36
C GLU A 96 4.91 -7.87 13.95
N ARG A 97 5.52 -8.66 13.06
CA ARG A 97 4.96 -8.91 11.71
C ARG A 97 3.61 -9.64 11.78
N ILE A 98 3.50 -10.65 12.64
CA ILE A 98 2.24 -11.37 12.89
C ILE A 98 1.19 -10.42 13.47
N ARG A 99 1.54 -9.62 14.48
CA ARG A 99 0.64 -8.63 15.08
C ARG A 99 0.12 -7.66 14.02
N ARG A 100 1.00 -7.09 13.19
CA ARG A 100 0.65 -6.19 12.09
C ARG A 100 -0.35 -6.85 11.12
N ARG A 101 -0.09 -8.09 10.71
CA ARG A 101 -0.96 -8.86 9.81
C ARG A 101 -2.35 -9.16 10.40
N LEU A 102 -2.40 -9.58 11.66
CA LEU A 102 -3.66 -9.91 12.35
C LEU A 102 -4.47 -8.65 12.66
N ALA A 103 -3.81 -7.54 12.99
CA ALA A 103 -4.47 -6.24 13.15
C ALA A 103 -5.10 -5.76 11.82
N MET A 104 -4.40 -5.91 10.69
CA MET A 104 -5.00 -5.64 9.37
C MET A 104 -6.21 -6.55 9.11
N GLN A 105 -6.12 -7.84 9.46
CA GLN A 105 -7.24 -8.76 9.30
C GLN A 105 -8.46 -8.35 10.13
N ALA A 106 -8.25 -7.81 11.34
CA ALA A 106 -9.32 -7.30 12.16
C ALA A 106 -10.04 -6.11 11.50
N GLY A 107 -9.31 -5.25 10.78
CA GLY A 107 -9.88 -4.21 9.92
C GLY A 107 -10.79 -4.81 8.83
N GLU A 108 -10.30 -5.81 8.11
CA GLU A 108 -11.07 -6.52 7.08
C GLU A 108 -12.32 -7.21 7.63
N VAL A 109 -12.23 -7.81 8.82
CA VAL A 109 -13.39 -8.41 9.50
C VAL A 109 -14.45 -7.35 9.77
N ARG A 110 -14.07 -6.15 10.25
CA ARG A 110 -15.01 -5.05 10.51
C ARG A 110 -15.64 -4.51 9.23
N ASN A 111 -14.83 -4.28 8.19
CA ASN A 111 -15.30 -3.77 6.91
C ASN A 111 -16.24 -4.76 6.23
N SER A 112 -15.87 -6.04 6.21
CA SER A 112 -16.71 -7.10 5.67
C SER A 112 -18.02 -7.20 6.44
N ALA A 113 -18.01 -7.22 7.78
CA ALA A 113 -19.24 -7.27 8.57
C ALA A 113 -20.17 -6.08 8.30
N ARG A 114 -19.61 -4.86 8.15
CA ARG A 114 -20.39 -3.68 7.76
C ARG A 114 -21.00 -3.83 6.37
N LEU A 115 -20.25 -4.36 5.40
CA LEU A 115 -20.76 -4.61 4.05
C LEU A 115 -21.91 -5.63 4.05
N TRP A 116 -21.78 -6.72 4.81
CA TRP A 116 -22.86 -7.71 5.00
C TRP A 116 -24.13 -7.05 5.56
N ALA A 117 -23.99 -6.21 6.59
CA ALA A 117 -25.11 -5.48 7.17
C ALA A 117 -25.79 -4.53 6.16
N LEU A 118 -25.02 -3.81 5.35
CA LEU A 118 -25.56 -2.93 4.29
C LEU A 118 -26.34 -3.71 3.23
N MET A 119 -25.95 -4.95 2.95
CA MET A 119 -26.67 -5.85 2.05
C MET A 119 -27.88 -6.54 2.72
N GLY A 120 -28.15 -6.29 4.00
CA GLY A 120 -29.21 -6.97 4.76
C GLY A 120 -28.96 -8.47 4.95
N ARG A 121 -27.69 -8.90 4.94
CA ARG A 121 -27.30 -10.32 5.04
C ARG A 121 -26.43 -10.57 6.28
N GLN A 122 -26.39 -11.81 6.74
CA GLN A 122 -25.52 -12.24 7.84
C GLN A 122 -24.25 -12.93 7.30
N PRO A 123 -23.07 -12.63 7.86
CA PRO A 123 -21.84 -13.33 7.49
C PRO A 123 -21.87 -14.79 8.00
N PRO A 124 -21.19 -15.74 7.33
CA PRO A 124 -21.13 -17.14 7.76
C PRO A 124 -20.52 -17.35 9.15
N ARG A 125 -19.64 -16.43 9.59
CA ARG A 125 -19.06 -16.40 10.94
C ARG A 125 -19.25 -15.01 11.52
N SER A 126 -19.60 -14.95 12.81
CA SER A 126 -19.80 -13.66 13.49
C SER A 126 -18.52 -12.84 13.51
N LYS A 127 -18.67 -11.52 13.59
CA LYS A 127 -17.54 -10.59 13.73
C LYS A 127 -16.77 -10.90 15.00
N GLU A 128 -17.48 -11.16 16.09
CA GLU A 128 -16.94 -11.42 17.42
C GLU A 128 -16.06 -12.67 17.44
N ASP A 129 -16.54 -13.78 16.87
CA ASP A 129 -15.77 -15.04 16.78
C ASP A 129 -14.51 -14.88 15.93
N ARG A 130 -14.63 -14.14 14.81
CA ARG A 130 -13.48 -13.89 13.94
C ARG A 130 -12.42 -13.03 14.64
N ILE A 131 -12.81 -11.99 15.38
CA ILE A 131 -11.82 -11.21 16.15
C ILE A 131 -11.23 -12.03 17.30
N LYS A 132 -12.03 -12.85 17.98
CA LYS A 132 -11.55 -13.74 19.04
C LYS A 132 -10.47 -14.69 18.51
N GLN A 133 -10.70 -15.33 17.36
CA GLN A 133 -9.70 -16.19 16.70
C GLN A 133 -8.39 -15.44 16.43
N LEU A 134 -8.45 -14.19 15.94
CA LEU A 134 -7.25 -13.40 15.68
C LEU A 134 -6.47 -13.10 16.97
N ALA A 135 -7.16 -12.81 18.08
CA ALA A 135 -6.53 -12.57 19.37
C ALA A 135 -5.85 -13.84 19.91
N GLU A 136 -6.50 -15.00 19.78
CA GLU A 136 -5.95 -16.30 20.18
C GLU A 136 -4.69 -16.66 19.37
N LEU A 137 -4.71 -16.44 18.04
CA LEU A 137 -3.54 -16.62 17.19
C LEU A 137 -2.38 -15.71 17.61
N LEU A 138 -2.64 -14.44 17.92
CA LEU A 138 -1.59 -13.52 18.36
C LEU A 138 -1.00 -13.93 19.71
N ALA A 139 -1.84 -14.32 20.67
CA ALA A 139 -1.40 -14.79 21.99
C ALA A 139 -0.53 -16.06 21.86
N ALA A 140 -0.90 -16.99 20.97
CA ALA A 140 -0.09 -18.17 20.68
C ALA A 140 1.24 -17.84 19.97
N ALA A 141 1.26 -16.78 19.15
CA ALA A 141 2.44 -16.38 18.40
C ALA A 141 3.47 -15.59 19.23
N ASP A 142 3.02 -14.87 20.26
CA ASP A 142 3.85 -14.05 21.15
C ASP A 142 3.56 -14.34 22.63
N ALA A 143 4.39 -15.20 23.22
CA ALA A 143 4.27 -15.63 24.63
C ALA A 143 4.43 -14.49 25.66
N ARG A 144 4.79 -13.28 25.23
CA ARG A 144 4.90 -12.10 26.11
C ARG A 144 3.55 -11.42 26.33
N LEU A 145 2.52 -11.75 25.54
CA LEU A 145 1.19 -11.15 25.62
C LEU A 145 0.22 -12.07 26.36
N SER A 146 -0.52 -11.50 27.31
CA SER A 146 -1.75 -12.12 27.81
C SER A 146 -2.84 -12.15 26.74
N ALA A 147 -3.87 -12.99 26.92
CA ALA A 147 -5.00 -13.06 26.00
C ALA A 147 -5.73 -11.70 25.86
N GLU A 148 -5.82 -10.94 26.95
CA GLU A 148 -6.43 -9.61 26.93
C GLU A 148 -5.60 -8.61 26.12
N GLU A 149 -4.28 -8.59 26.33
CA GLU A 149 -3.36 -7.72 25.59
C GLU A 149 -3.34 -8.06 24.09
N ALA A 150 -3.34 -9.35 23.74
CA ALA A 150 -3.46 -9.79 22.36
C ALA A 150 -4.79 -9.32 21.74
N GLY A 151 -5.89 -9.40 22.48
CA GLY A 151 -7.20 -8.86 22.09
C GLY A 151 -7.17 -7.36 21.81
N LYS A 152 -6.51 -6.56 22.66
CA LYS A 152 -6.33 -5.12 22.44
C LYS A 152 -5.43 -4.85 21.24
N ALA A 153 -4.32 -5.57 21.11
CA ALA A 153 -3.33 -5.38 20.05
C ALA A 153 -3.89 -5.66 18.65
N VAL A 154 -4.67 -6.73 18.47
CA VAL A 154 -5.36 -7.03 17.21
C VAL A 154 -6.41 -5.97 16.87
N ARG A 155 -7.03 -5.34 17.87
CA ARG A 155 -8.04 -4.31 17.63
C ARG A 155 -7.47 -2.95 17.24
N LYS A 156 -6.18 -2.71 17.52
CA LYS A 156 -5.45 -1.53 17.06
C LYS A 156 -5.08 -1.68 15.58
N VAL A 157 -6.07 -1.47 14.73
CA VAL A 157 -5.91 -1.44 13.27
C VAL A 157 -5.09 -0.21 12.91
N PRO A 158 -3.98 -0.36 12.16
CA PRO A 158 -3.16 0.79 11.77
C PRO A 158 -3.95 1.73 10.86
N ASP A 159 -3.69 3.03 10.97
CA ASP A 159 -4.11 3.98 9.95
C ASP A 159 -3.09 4.02 8.79
N TYR A 160 -3.50 4.57 7.64
CA TYR A 160 -2.61 4.64 6.49
C TYR A 160 -1.44 5.61 6.69
N ALA A 161 -1.61 6.68 7.47
CA ALA A 161 -0.53 7.63 7.76
C ALA A 161 0.59 6.93 8.53
N GLU A 162 0.26 6.13 9.54
CA GLU A 162 1.19 5.26 10.28
C GLU A 162 1.91 4.30 9.35
N ILE A 163 1.19 3.65 8.42
CA ILE A 163 1.77 2.71 7.45
C ILE A 163 2.77 3.41 6.54
N VAL A 164 2.38 4.51 5.89
CA VAL A 164 3.24 5.20 4.91
C VAL A 164 4.44 5.86 5.58
N ARG A 165 4.28 6.41 6.79
CA ARG A 165 5.40 7.00 7.55
C ARG A 165 6.41 5.94 7.98
N ASP A 166 5.98 4.83 8.57
CA ASP A 166 6.89 3.74 8.99
C ASP A 166 7.56 3.09 7.78
N ALA A 167 6.87 2.93 6.66
CA ALA A 167 7.46 2.43 5.42
C ALA A 167 8.49 3.40 4.84
N GLY A 168 8.15 4.69 4.74
CA GLY A 168 9.04 5.74 4.25
C GLY A 168 10.32 5.85 5.07
N ALA A 169 10.22 5.78 6.40
CA ALA A 169 11.36 5.80 7.33
C ALA A 169 12.35 4.63 7.13
N ARG A 170 11.95 3.55 6.45
CA ARG A 170 12.79 2.38 6.15
C ARG A 170 13.44 2.43 4.77
N THR A 171 13.32 3.57 4.08
CA THR A 171 13.85 3.82 2.74
C THR A 171 14.47 5.20 2.65
N SER A 172 15.06 5.51 1.49
CA SER A 172 15.55 6.86 1.17
C SER A 172 14.44 7.90 1.00
N VAL A 173 13.17 7.49 0.90
CA VAL A 173 12.03 8.43 0.80
C VAL A 173 11.88 9.24 2.09
N GLY A 174 12.06 8.61 3.26
CA GLY A 174 11.83 9.26 4.55
C GLY A 174 10.34 9.37 4.92
N ALA A 175 10.05 9.51 6.22
CA ALA A 175 8.68 9.46 6.74
C ALA A 175 7.82 10.64 6.27
N ASP A 176 8.36 11.87 6.32
CA ASP A 176 7.58 13.08 6.06
C ASP A 176 7.25 13.21 4.57
N LEU A 177 8.21 12.96 3.68
CA LEU A 177 7.95 12.95 2.24
C LEU A 177 6.95 11.84 1.86
N ALA A 178 7.03 10.67 2.49
CA ALA A 178 6.07 9.60 2.25
C ALA A 178 4.63 10.01 2.64
N GLU A 179 4.46 10.74 3.75
CA GLU A 179 3.16 11.27 4.12
C GLU A 179 2.68 12.38 3.17
N VAL A 180 3.57 13.29 2.75
CA VAL A 180 3.26 14.35 1.78
C VAL A 180 2.77 13.74 0.47
N ILE A 181 3.47 12.74 -0.05
CA ILE A 181 3.08 12.03 -1.28
C ILE A 181 1.70 11.40 -1.11
N TRP A 182 1.49 10.64 -0.04
CA TRP A 182 0.22 9.97 0.21
C TRP A 182 -0.96 10.97 0.33
N LYS A 183 -0.80 12.02 1.14
CA LYS A 183 -1.81 13.08 1.30
C LYS A 183 -2.06 13.82 -0.01
N GLY A 184 -1.01 14.18 -0.74
CA GLY A 184 -1.12 14.86 -2.03
C GLY A 184 -1.87 14.02 -3.07
N CYS A 185 -1.54 12.73 -3.20
CA CYS A 185 -2.25 11.85 -4.11
C CYS A 185 -3.71 11.63 -3.70
N SER A 186 -3.99 11.53 -2.39
CA SER A 186 -5.35 11.45 -1.84
C SER A 186 -6.16 12.71 -2.15
N ALA A 187 -5.58 13.89 -1.90
CA ALA A 187 -6.20 15.18 -2.17
C ALA A 187 -6.61 15.31 -3.64
N LEU A 188 -5.68 15.02 -4.55
CA LEU A 188 -5.92 15.07 -6.00
C LEU A 188 -6.96 14.04 -6.46
N ALA A 189 -6.95 12.83 -5.89
CA ALA A 189 -7.92 11.79 -6.22
C ALA A 189 -9.36 12.16 -5.82
N HIS A 190 -9.53 12.96 -4.76
CA HIS A 190 -10.84 13.41 -4.29
C HIS A 190 -11.24 14.81 -4.80
N GLY A 191 -10.35 15.52 -5.50
CA GLY A 191 -10.61 16.88 -5.98
C GLY A 191 -10.47 17.97 -4.91
N ASP A 192 -9.70 17.71 -3.85
CA ASP A 192 -9.47 18.68 -2.78
C ASP A 192 -8.63 19.86 -3.29
N MET A 193 -9.12 21.08 -3.05
CA MET A 193 -8.50 22.30 -3.59
C MET A 193 -7.04 22.49 -3.13
N TYR A 194 -6.72 22.17 -1.87
CA TYR A 194 -5.34 22.30 -1.39
C TYR A 194 -4.37 21.37 -2.15
N GLY A 195 -4.84 20.20 -2.58
CA GLY A 195 -4.07 19.28 -3.41
C GLY A 195 -3.80 19.88 -4.79
N THR A 196 -4.84 20.38 -5.44
CA THR A 196 -4.73 21.09 -6.73
C THR A 196 -3.72 22.23 -6.65
N LEU A 197 -3.84 23.08 -5.62
CA LEU A 197 -3.02 24.29 -5.51
C LEU A 197 -1.57 24.01 -5.09
N SER A 198 -1.31 22.91 -4.39
CA SER A 198 0.03 22.60 -3.85
C SER A 198 0.81 21.60 -4.68
N MET A 199 0.14 20.73 -5.45
CA MET A 199 0.76 19.57 -6.10
C MET A 199 0.79 19.64 -7.63
N LEU A 200 -0.08 20.44 -8.25
CA LEU A 200 -0.17 20.57 -9.70
C LEU A 200 0.62 21.77 -10.24
N ALA A 201 0.82 21.79 -11.55
CA ALA A 201 1.42 22.94 -12.20
C ALA A 201 0.37 24.03 -12.38
N LEU A 202 0.71 25.24 -11.92
CA LEU A 202 -0.16 26.41 -11.94
C LEU A 202 0.50 27.51 -12.75
N GLU A 203 -0.16 27.95 -13.81
CA GLU A 203 0.25 29.12 -14.57
C GLU A 203 -0.76 30.26 -14.33
N THR A 204 -0.29 31.38 -13.80
CA THR A 204 -1.14 32.57 -13.64
C THR A 204 -1.37 33.21 -15.00
N ILE A 205 -2.62 33.17 -15.47
CA ILE A 205 -3.03 33.80 -16.72
C ILE A 205 -3.38 35.26 -16.50
N GLU A 206 -4.11 35.55 -15.41
CA GLU A 206 -4.54 36.90 -15.10
C GLU A 206 -4.65 37.09 -13.58
N ARG A 207 -4.34 38.30 -13.11
CA ARG A 207 -4.55 38.71 -11.72
C ARG A 207 -5.40 39.97 -11.66
N ARG A 208 -6.51 39.92 -10.92
CA ARG A 208 -7.40 41.08 -10.68
C ARG A 208 -7.66 41.24 -9.19
N GLN A 209 -7.16 42.32 -8.60
CA GLN A 209 -7.31 42.61 -7.17
C GLN A 209 -7.01 41.37 -6.30
N ASN A 210 -8.05 40.71 -5.78
CA ASN A 210 -7.97 39.56 -4.88
C ASN A 210 -8.20 38.20 -5.57
N THR A 211 -8.32 38.17 -6.90
CA THR A 211 -8.58 36.95 -7.69
C THR A 211 -7.45 36.68 -8.68
N VAL A 212 -7.06 35.40 -8.80
CA VAL A 212 -6.08 34.93 -9.79
C VAL A 212 -6.75 33.90 -10.70
N LEU A 213 -6.79 34.17 -12.00
CA LEU A 213 -7.14 33.18 -13.01
C LEU A 213 -5.90 32.34 -13.29
N THR A 214 -6.02 31.03 -13.06
CA THR A 214 -4.90 30.09 -13.16
C THR A 214 -5.25 28.97 -14.12
N GLN A 215 -4.35 28.67 -15.06
CA GLN A 215 -4.39 27.42 -15.80
C GLN A 215 -3.76 26.32 -14.95
N VAL A 216 -4.50 25.23 -14.75
CA VAL A 216 -4.04 24.05 -14.00
C VAL A 216 -3.68 22.95 -14.99
N THR A 217 -2.46 22.44 -14.91
CA THR A 217 -2.02 21.28 -15.69
C THR A 217 -1.39 20.21 -14.80
N ALA A 218 -1.17 19.02 -15.36
CA ALA A 218 -0.43 17.98 -14.65
C ALA A 218 0.99 18.45 -14.32
N SER A 219 1.44 18.21 -13.08
CA SER A 219 2.84 18.44 -12.71
C SER A 219 3.69 17.24 -13.13
N ILE A 220 4.50 17.39 -14.19
CA ILE A 220 5.40 16.31 -14.65
C ILE A 220 6.47 15.99 -13.60
N SER A 221 7.04 17.02 -12.96
CA SER A 221 8.03 16.83 -11.89
C SER A 221 7.42 16.17 -10.64
N GLY A 222 6.20 16.55 -10.27
CA GLY A 222 5.44 15.92 -9.19
C GLY A 222 5.10 14.46 -9.49
N LEU A 223 4.64 14.19 -10.72
CA LEU A 223 4.35 12.85 -11.21
C LEU A 223 5.60 11.97 -11.18
N TYR A 224 6.72 12.48 -11.70
CA TYR A 224 8.00 11.79 -11.71
C TYR A 224 8.49 11.47 -10.29
N SER A 225 8.52 12.47 -9.40
CA SER A 225 9.01 12.30 -8.02
C SER A 225 8.17 11.30 -7.24
N THR A 226 6.84 11.36 -7.40
CA THR A 226 5.92 10.41 -6.77
C THR A 226 6.10 9.01 -7.32
N THR A 227 6.28 8.87 -8.64
CA THR A 227 6.56 7.58 -9.28
C THR A 227 7.86 6.98 -8.77
N MET A 228 8.94 7.78 -8.67
CA MET A 228 10.22 7.32 -8.14
C MET A 228 10.11 6.83 -6.69
N ALA A 229 9.47 7.60 -5.81
CA ALA A 229 9.26 7.19 -4.42
C ALA A 229 8.42 5.92 -4.30
N THR A 230 7.41 5.77 -5.16
CA THR A 230 6.59 4.55 -5.25
C THR A 230 7.43 3.34 -5.64
N THR A 231 8.25 3.46 -6.68
CA THR A 231 9.17 2.41 -7.14
C THR A 231 10.14 2.02 -6.03
N THR A 232 10.73 2.99 -5.31
CA THR A 232 11.61 2.72 -4.17
C THR A 232 10.94 1.87 -3.09
N LEU A 233 9.67 2.12 -2.78
CA LEU A 233 8.92 1.29 -1.82
C LEU A 233 8.61 -0.11 -2.38
N ILE A 234 8.29 -0.22 -3.66
CA ILE A 234 8.05 -1.52 -4.32
C ILE A 234 9.32 -2.38 -4.27
N GLU A 235 10.45 -1.83 -4.70
CA GLU A 235 11.77 -2.48 -4.67
C GLU A 235 12.10 -2.92 -3.24
N ARG A 236 11.95 -2.02 -2.27
CA ARG A 236 12.19 -2.35 -0.86
C ARG A 236 11.28 -3.48 -0.36
N GLY A 237 10.02 -3.49 -0.78
CA GLY A 237 9.08 -4.53 -0.42
C GLY A 237 9.49 -5.90 -0.99
N PHE A 238 9.95 -5.96 -2.24
CA PHE A 238 10.48 -7.19 -2.85
C PHE A 238 11.78 -7.65 -2.17
N GLU A 239 12.70 -6.73 -1.85
CA GLU A 239 13.92 -7.05 -1.10
C GLU A 239 13.59 -7.69 0.26
N LEU A 240 12.70 -7.07 1.03
CA LEU A 240 12.27 -7.59 2.33
C LEU A 240 11.57 -8.94 2.19
N TYR A 241 10.76 -9.11 1.14
CA TYR A 241 10.10 -10.38 0.86
C TYR A 241 11.12 -11.48 0.60
N LYS A 242 12.07 -11.23 -0.31
CA LYS A 242 13.17 -12.15 -0.62
C LYS A 242 14.01 -12.47 0.62
N GLN A 243 14.42 -11.44 1.36
CA GLN A 243 15.22 -11.58 2.57
C GLN A 243 14.55 -12.50 3.59
N ARG A 244 13.24 -12.37 3.79
CA ARG A 244 12.50 -13.15 4.80
C ARG A 244 11.96 -14.47 4.29
N GLY A 245 11.76 -14.61 2.98
CA GLY A 245 11.29 -15.84 2.33
C GLY A 245 12.42 -16.81 2.00
N THR A 246 13.68 -16.38 2.06
CA THR A 246 14.84 -17.24 1.84
C THR A 246 15.18 -18.02 3.11
N ARG A 247 15.52 -19.30 2.96
CA ARG A 247 15.94 -20.20 4.04
C ARG A 247 17.19 -19.66 4.75
N TYR A 248 17.26 -19.82 6.07
CA TYR A 248 18.49 -19.52 6.81
C TYR A 248 19.59 -20.52 6.45
N LEU A 249 20.82 -20.02 6.31
CA LEU A 249 22.03 -20.86 6.24
C LEU A 249 22.23 -21.61 7.56
#